data_AF-A0A7W0XMF4-F1
#
_entry.id   AF-A0A7W0XMF4-F1
#
_cell.length_a   1.000
_cell.length_b   1.000
_cell.length_c   1.000
_cell.angle_alpha   90.00
_cell.angle_beta   90.00
_cell.angle_gamma   90.00
#
_symmetry.space_group_name_H-M   'P 1'
#
loop_
_entity.id
_entity.type
_entity.pdbx_description
1 polymer ?
#
loop_
_entity_poly.entity_id
_entity_poly.type
_entity_poly.pdbx_seq_one_letter_code
_entity_poly.pdbx_strand_id
1 'polypeptide(L)'
;RDPTHISRDDGRIWRQQRSDRRQLLLRAAALGLIAAPRSASARGVTGPPASVRPPMQAATPAFSYPIGRANEMPGAGFSPRHGFAVENLSYLPGYWHAGEDWYATSGDTAGADVLAVAAGEVVFAGSDYPGRVVIVQHAADLFSMYGHLVVEVPVNEGERVARGDRLGSVMVRPDGYPNHLHIELRTFLTTPEVNGATPRYPFACGPDCLPGPGYWPIEAPESPAGVGWLNPTHVINRRIYPAGVVPPGAEVVATGTVASAPIWSAPEGTAGATRLGEVSLESGVRFPLRAIDAGAEAPPETSADTYHLWYRIVTPDGNLGWVQAAIPSSAETGSDGQPAIVELTLLPVV
;
A
#
# COMPACT_ATOMS: atom_id res chain seq x y z
N ARG A 1 -30.07 19.11 -2.55
CA ARG A 1 -29.56 19.71 -1.30
C ARG A 1 -28.18 20.25 -1.63
N ASP A 2 -27.96 21.52 -1.36
CA ASP A 2 -26.77 22.31 -1.73
C ASP A 2 -25.52 21.81 -0.99
N PRO A 3 -24.39 21.48 -1.66
CA PRO A 3 -23.21 20.86 -1.02
C PRO A 3 -22.24 21.88 -0.39
N THR A 4 -22.61 23.15 -0.25
CA THR A 4 -21.71 24.21 0.25
C THR A 4 -21.65 24.36 1.78
N HIS A 5 -22.23 23.44 2.55
CA HIS A 5 -22.29 23.55 4.02
C HIS A 5 -21.39 22.54 4.73
N ILE A 6 -20.09 22.83 4.78
CA ILE A 6 -19.23 22.33 5.87
C ILE A 6 -19.74 22.98 7.16
N SER A 7 -20.11 22.17 8.15
CA SER A 7 -20.60 22.64 9.44
C SER A 7 -19.53 23.49 10.13
N ARG A 8 -19.94 24.64 10.69
CA ARG A 8 -19.06 25.56 11.44
C ARG A 8 -18.46 24.92 12.70
N ASP A 9 -18.95 23.75 13.13
CA ASP A 9 -18.48 23.06 14.32
C ASP A 9 -17.25 22.17 14.07
N ASP A 10 -17.02 21.71 12.83
CA ASP A 10 -15.82 20.93 12.49
C ASP A 10 -14.56 21.80 12.62
N GLY A 11 -14.66 23.11 12.35
CA GLY A 11 -13.54 24.06 12.41
C GLY A 11 -13.11 24.53 13.81
N ARG A 12 -13.75 24.08 14.90
CA ARG A 12 -13.35 24.43 16.29
C ARG A 12 -12.42 23.41 16.93
N ILE A 13 -12.59 22.13 16.63
CA ILE A 13 -11.78 21.05 17.21
C ILE A 13 -10.32 21.15 16.71
N TRP A 14 -10.11 21.64 15.48
CA TRP A 14 -8.79 21.76 14.86
C TRP A 14 -8.00 23.04 15.19
N ARG A 15 -8.57 24.01 15.93
CA ARG A 15 -7.84 25.23 16.33
C ARG A 15 -7.01 25.06 17.60
N GLN A 16 -7.33 24.06 18.43
CA GLN A 16 -6.69 23.87 19.73
C GLN A 16 -5.24 23.35 19.61
N GLN A 17 -4.85 22.70 18.51
CA GLN A 17 -3.49 22.18 18.28
C GLN A 17 -2.49 23.22 17.73
N ARG A 18 -2.93 24.45 17.41
CA ARG A 18 -2.06 25.50 16.85
C ARG A 18 -1.14 26.20 17.86
N SER A 19 -1.29 25.96 19.18
CA SER A 19 -0.58 26.77 20.19
C SER A 19 0.82 26.31 20.59
N ASP A 20 1.20 25.05 20.35
CA ASP A 20 2.39 24.48 21.01
C ASP A 20 3.68 24.49 20.17
N ARG A 21 3.63 25.04 18.95
CA ARG A 21 4.77 25.05 18.01
C ARG A 21 5.76 26.22 18.16
N ARG A 22 5.71 27.00 19.25
CA ARG A 22 6.58 28.19 19.43
C ARG A 22 7.71 28.09 20.47
N GLN A 23 7.96 26.93 21.10
CA GLN A 23 8.95 26.88 22.20
C GLN A 23 10.01 25.77 22.19
N LEU A 24 10.30 25.10 21.08
CA LEU A 24 11.46 24.19 21.01
C LEU A 24 12.37 24.48 19.81
N LEU A 25 13.04 25.62 19.86
CA LEU A 25 14.29 25.85 19.16
C LEU A 25 15.23 26.50 20.16
N LEU A 26 16.09 25.71 20.80
CA LEU A 26 17.37 26.13 21.37
C LEU A 26 18.10 24.92 21.95
N ARG A 27 19.29 24.65 21.39
CA ARG A 27 20.45 23.89 21.91
C ARG A 27 20.77 22.58 21.17
N ALA A 28 21.66 22.69 20.20
CA ALA A 28 22.62 21.63 19.88
C ALA A 28 23.98 22.29 19.60
N ALA A 29 24.99 21.97 20.42
CA ALA A 29 26.38 22.27 20.13
C ALA A 29 27.32 21.22 20.78
N ALA A 30 28.26 20.79 19.94
CA ALA A 30 29.64 20.39 20.22
C ALA A 30 30.03 18.90 20.39
N LEU A 31 30.72 18.43 19.33
CA LEU A 31 32.04 17.78 19.24
C LEU A 31 32.35 16.45 19.97
N GLY A 32 32.93 15.50 19.21
CA GLY A 32 33.66 14.36 19.75
C GLY A 32 34.32 13.45 18.71
N LEU A 33 35.57 13.79 18.38
CA LEU A 33 36.67 13.10 17.68
C LEU A 33 36.55 11.68 17.07
N ILE A 34 37.20 11.60 15.90
CA ILE A 34 37.62 10.45 15.08
C ILE A 34 38.74 9.64 15.77
N ALA A 35 38.64 8.30 15.73
CA ALA A 35 39.79 7.41 15.89
C ALA A 35 39.65 6.18 14.97
N ALA A 36 40.58 6.03 14.04
CA ALA A 36 40.68 4.87 13.14
C ALA A 36 41.57 3.78 13.76
N PRO A 37 41.25 2.48 13.62
CA PRO A 37 42.19 1.43 13.94
C PRO A 37 43.02 1.00 12.73
N ARG A 38 44.29 0.70 13.04
CA ARG A 38 45.39 0.30 12.16
C ARG A 38 45.16 -1.07 11.55
N SER A 39 45.47 -1.20 10.26
CA SER A 39 45.54 -2.46 9.52
C SER A 39 46.79 -3.26 9.92
N ALA A 40 46.63 -4.52 10.30
CA ALA A 40 47.71 -5.49 10.43
C ALA A 40 47.59 -6.51 9.30
N SER A 41 48.63 -6.63 8.46
CA SER A 41 48.72 -7.60 7.38
C SER A 41 49.25 -8.93 7.93
N ALA A 42 48.53 -10.02 7.72
CA ALA A 42 49.07 -11.37 7.87
C ALA A 42 48.85 -12.12 6.55
N ARG A 43 49.96 -12.49 5.90
CA ARG A 43 49.99 -13.37 4.72
C ARG A 43 49.76 -14.81 5.19
N GLY A 44 48.70 -15.44 4.70
CA GLY A 44 48.49 -16.88 4.77
C GLY A 44 48.18 -17.38 3.35
N VAL A 45 49.03 -18.27 2.84
CA VAL A 45 48.86 -18.95 1.56
C VAL A 45 47.90 -20.12 1.77
N THR A 46 46.74 -20.09 1.13
CA THR A 46 45.85 -21.25 0.98
C THR A 46 45.36 -21.30 -0.47
N GLY A 47 45.48 -22.48 -1.09
CA GLY A 47 45.01 -22.71 -2.46
C GLY A 47 43.49 -22.53 -2.58
N PRO A 48 42.96 -22.27 -3.79
CA PRO A 48 41.55 -21.97 -3.95
C PRO A 48 40.70 -23.20 -3.59
N PRO A 49 39.78 -23.11 -2.62
CA PRO A 49 38.76 -24.14 -2.47
C PRO A 49 37.87 -24.11 -3.73
N ALA A 50 37.46 -25.29 -4.20
CA ALA A 50 36.48 -25.41 -5.26
C ALA A 50 35.26 -24.54 -4.92
N SER A 51 34.86 -23.65 -5.84
CA SER A 51 33.72 -22.77 -5.61
C SER A 51 32.45 -23.61 -5.60
N VAL A 52 32.03 -24.03 -4.41
CA VAL A 52 30.64 -24.42 -4.21
C VAL A 52 29.83 -23.16 -4.43
N ARG A 53 29.12 -23.09 -5.57
CA ARG A 53 28.13 -22.03 -5.80
C ARG A 53 27.22 -22.02 -4.57
N PRO A 54 27.08 -20.89 -3.86
CA PRO A 54 26.09 -20.80 -2.80
C PRO A 54 24.73 -21.19 -3.39
N PRO A 55 23.87 -21.91 -2.65
CA PRO A 55 22.48 -22.01 -3.07
C PRO A 55 21.98 -20.59 -3.34
N MET A 56 21.42 -20.39 -4.52
CA MET A 56 20.89 -19.09 -4.94
C MET A 56 19.87 -18.69 -3.88
N GLN A 57 20.25 -17.76 -3.00
CA GLN A 57 19.39 -17.33 -1.91
C GLN A 57 18.12 -16.80 -2.56
N ALA A 58 16.97 -17.40 -2.22
CA ALA A 58 15.69 -16.99 -2.77
C ALA A 58 15.59 -15.47 -2.62
N ALA A 59 15.32 -14.76 -3.73
CA ALA A 59 15.30 -13.31 -3.72
C ALA A 59 14.31 -12.85 -2.64
N THR A 60 14.81 -12.13 -1.62
CA THR A 60 13.96 -11.58 -0.56
C THR A 60 12.95 -10.63 -1.21
N PRO A 61 11.65 -10.75 -0.92
CA PRO A 61 10.69 -9.87 -1.55
C PRO A 61 10.94 -8.41 -1.10
N ALA A 62 10.90 -7.49 -2.05
CA ALA A 62 11.15 -6.07 -1.86
C ALA A 62 9.89 -5.32 -1.43
N PHE A 63 8.70 -5.83 -1.79
CA PHE A 63 7.42 -5.23 -1.40
C PHE A 63 6.52 -6.22 -0.64
N SER A 64 5.63 -5.68 0.21
CA SER A 64 4.57 -6.42 0.92
C SER A 64 3.35 -5.52 1.15
N TYR A 65 2.20 -6.11 1.50
CA TYR A 65 1.00 -5.36 1.87
C TYR A 65 1.20 -4.52 3.15
N PRO A 66 0.46 -3.41 3.31
CA PRO A 66 0.77 -2.37 4.29
C PRO A 66 0.13 -2.55 5.67
N ILE A 67 -0.66 -3.62 5.86
CA ILE A 67 -1.44 -3.84 7.08
C ILE A 67 -1.30 -5.28 7.54
N GLY A 68 -1.34 -5.53 8.85
CA GLY A 68 -1.33 -6.89 9.39
C GLY A 68 -1.67 -6.95 10.86
N ARG A 69 -1.63 -8.16 11.41
CA ARG A 69 -1.67 -8.41 12.85
C ARG A 69 -0.39 -9.12 13.28
N ALA A 70 -0.06 -9.03 14.56
CA ALA A 70 1.11 -9.69 15.11
C ALA A 70 1.09 -11.19 14.80
N ASN A 71 2.20 -11.70 14.25
CA ASN A 71 2.39 -13.10 13.84
C ASN A 71 1.51 -13.57 12.65
N GLU A 72 0.83 -12.65 11.96
CA GLU A 72 0.13 -12.94 10.72
C GLU A 72 0.89 -12.37 9.52
N MET A 73 0.62 -12.91 8.34
CA MET A 73 1.19 -12.40 7.10
C MET A 73 0.62 -11.02 6.79
N PRO A 74 1.43 -10.07 6.27
CA PRO A 74 0.90 -8.80 5.78
C PRO A 74 -0.25 -9.01 4.78
N GLY A 75 -1.36 -8.31 4.99
CA GLY A 75 -2.60 -8.37 4.22
C GLY A 75 -3.58 -9.48 4.65
N ALA A 76 -3.15 -10.47 5.44
CA ALA A 76 -4.03 -11.56 5.86
C ALA A 76 -5.17 -11.03 6.74
N GLY A 77 -6.43 -11.35 6.36
CA GLY A 77 -7.61 -10.88 7.08
C GLY A 77 -8.00 -9.43 6.80
N PHE A 78 -7.43 -8.80 5.76
CA PHE A 78 -7.77 -7.44 5.34
C PHE A 78 -8.04 -7.37 3.83
N SER A 79 -8.86 -6.41 3.40
CA SER A 79 -9.14 -6.16 1.98
C SER A 79 -9.40 -4.67 1.70
N PRO A 80 -9.09 -4.16 0.50
CA PRO A 80 -9.48 -2.81 0.09
C PRO A 80 -11.00 -2.72 -0.13
N ARG A 81 -11.69 -1.93 0.69
CA ARG A 81 -13.14 -1.68 0.50
C ARG A 81 -13.41 -0.47 -0.40
N HIS A 82 -12.55 0.55 -0.32
CA HIS A 82 -12.47 1.60 -1.33
C HIS A 82 -11.14 1.45 -2.05
N GLY A 83 -11.21 0.90 -3.27
CA GLY A 83 -10.04 0.75 -4.13
C GLY A 83 -9.46 2.09 -4.60
N PHE A 84 -8.37 2.01 -5.36
CA PHE A 84 -7.82 3.14 -6.08
C PHE A 84 -8.76 3.59 -7.20
N ALA A 85 -8.91 4.91 -7.35
CA ALA A 85 -9.74 5.54 -8.38
C ALA A 85 -11.18 5.00 -8.42
N VAL A 86 -11.74 4.66 -7.27
CA VAL A 86 -13.18 4.40 -7.08
C VAL A 86 -13.83 5.61 -6.42
N GLU A 87 -15.10 5.87 -6.71
CA GLU A 87 -15.81 6.96 -6.05
C GLU A 87 -16.04 6.59 -4.58
N ASN A 88 -15.63 7.47 -3.67
CA ASN A 88 -15.93 7.29 -2.25
C ASN A 88 -17.36 7.77 -1.95
N LEU A 89 -18.36 6.99 -2.38
CA LEU A 89 -19.78 7.37 -2.24
C LEU A 89 -20.22 7.47 -0.77
N SER A 90 -19.59 6.70 0.13
CA SER A 90 -19.96 6.67 1.55
C SER A 90 -19.45 7.87 2.35
N TYR A 91 -18.31 8.46 1.97
CA TYR A 91 -17.66 9.53 2.74
C TYR A 91 -17.54 10.86 1.98
N LEU A 92 -17.24 10.80 0.69
CA LEU A 92 -16.97 11.99 -0.13
C LEU A 92 -17.46 11.79 -1.58
N PRO A 93 -18.80 11.74 -1.80
CA PRO A 93 -19.37 11.65 -3.15
C PRO A 93 -18.83 12.73 -4.10
N GLY A 94 -18.64 12.39 -5.37
CA GLY A 94 -18.06 13.27 -6.38
C GLY A 94 -16.54 13.35 -6.37
N TYR A 95 -15.86 12.51 -5.58
CA TYR A 95 -14.41 12.42 -5.53
C TYR A 95 -13.92 10.98 -5.71
N TRP A 96 -12.90 10.83 -6.55
CA TRP A 96 -12.10 9.61 -6.67
C TRP A 96 -11.21 9.44 -5.45
N HIS A 97 -11.10 8.20 -5.00
CA HIS A 97 -10.15 7.80 -3.97
C HIS A 97 -8.73 7.78 -4.54
N ALA A 98 -7.78 8.45 -3.87
CA ALA A 98 -6.41 8.58 -4.34
C ALA A 98 -5.46 7.46 -3.83
N GLY A 99 -6.02 6.44 -3.20
CA GLY A 99 -5.31 5.33 -2.58
C GLY A 99 -6.21 4.12 -2.37
N GLU A 100 -5.97 3.35 -1.32
CA GLU A 100 -6.81 2.23 -0.90
C GLU A 100 -7.16 2.35 0.59
N ASP A 101 -8.42 2.08 0.93
CA ASP A 101 -8.85 1.98 2.32
C ASP A 101 -8.98 0.51 2.70
N TRP A 102 -8.05 0.04 3.54
CA TRP A 102 -7.97 -1.34 3.97
C TRP A 102 -8.72 -1.56 5.28
N TYR A 103 -9.64 -2.51 5.26
CA TYR A 103 -10.48 -2.90 6.40
C TYR A 103 -10.21 -4.36 6.77
N ALA A 104 -10.39 -4.68 8.05
CA ALA A 104 -10.46 -6.08 8.46
C ALA A 104 -11.68 -6.75 7.81
N THR A 105 -11.51 -7.94 7.25
CA THR A 105 -12.62 -8.73 6.66
C THR A 105 -13.56 -9.29 7.74
N SER A 106 -13.11 -9.30 8.99
CA SER A 106 -13.93 -9.60 10.16
C SER A 106 -13.47 -8.77 11.37
N GLY A 107 -14.44 -8.27 12.14
CA GLY A 107 -14.17 -7.47 13.34
C GLY A 107 -13.74 -6.04 13.02
N ASP A 108 -13.05 -5.40 13.97
CA ASP A 108 -12.56 -4.03 13.86
C ASP A 108 -11.12 -4.01 13.29
N THR A 109 -10.81 -2.98 12.49
CA THR A 109 -9.48 -2.71 11.94
C THR A 109 -8.60 -1.96 12.95
N ALA A 110 -9.18 -1.26 13.94
CA ALA A 110 -8.40 -0.53 14.93
C ALA A 110 -7.35 -1.41 15.62
N GLY A 111 -6.16 -0.85 15.82
CA GLY A 111 -5.03 -1.55 16.40
C GLY A 111 -4.28 -2.50 15.47
N ALA A 112 -4.76 -2.72 14.24
CA ALA A 112 -3.97 -3.42 13.21
C ALA A 112 -2.64 -2.70 12.98
N ASP A 113 -1.57 -3.46 12.81
CA ASP A 113 -0.24 -2.92 12.55
C ASP A 113 -0.17 -2.37 11.14
N VAL A 114 0.42 -1.19 11.00
CA VAL A 114 0.71 -0.56 9.71
C VAL A 114 2.18 -0.73 9.41
N LEU A 115 2.49 -1.27 8.24
CA LEU A 115 3.79 -1.79 7.86
C LEU A 115 4.33 -1.05 6.63
N ALA A 116 5.64 -0.79 6.62
CA ALA A 116 6.31 -0.22 5.45
C ALA A 116 6.19 -1.19 4.26
N VAL A 117 5.67 -0.70 3.13
CA VAL A 117 5.42 -1.54 1.94
C VAL A 117 6.70 -1.97 1.28
N ALA A 118 7.77 -1.19 1.46
CA ALA A 118 9.11 -1.44 0.95
C ALA A 118 10.15 -0.70 1.80
N ALA A 119 11.43 -0.99 1.58
CA ALA A 119 12.51 -0.23 2.22
C ALA A 119 12.52 1.23 1.74
N GLY A 120 12.89 2.17 2.61
CA GLY A 120 12.89 3.59 2.28
C GLY A 120 13.34 4.49 3.43
N GLU A 121 13.13 5.79 3.25
CA GLU A 121 13.35 6.82 4.27
C GLU A 121 12.04 7.50 4.62
N VAL A 122 11.75 7.65 5.91
CA VAL A 122 10.58 8.38 6.41
C VAL A 122 10.80 9.86 6.12
N VAL A 123 10.02 10.43 5.21
CA VAL A 123 10.12 11.86 4.81
C VAL A 123 9.07 12.74 5.48
N PHE A 124 8.11 12.13 6.17
CA PHE A 124 7.12 12.84 6.97
C PHE A 124 6.58 11.93 8.07
N ALA A 125 6.47 12.45 9.30
CA ALA A 125 5.80 11.78 10.41
C ALA A 125 5.08 12.84 11.26
N GLY A 126 3.87 13.21 10.84
CA GLY A 126 3.14 14.33 11.41
C GLY A 126 1.64 14.26 11.18
N SER A 127 0.91 15.30 11.55
CA SER A 127 -0.55 15.35 11.39
C SER A 127 -0.99 16.62 10.68
N ASP A 128 -1.88 16.45 9.69
CA ASP A 128 -2.99 17.34 9.32
C ASP A 128 -3.94 16.60 8.32
N TYR A 129 -4.24 15.33 8.59
CA TYR A 129 -5.17 14.41 7.88
C TYR A 129 -5.76 13.52 8.98
N PRO A 130 -7.02 13.00 9.01
CA PRO A 130 -7.54 12.50 10.29
C PRO A 130 -6.64 11.38 10.86
N GLY A 131 -6.06 11.62 12.05
CA GLY A 131 -5.01 10.78 12.63
C GLY A 131 -3.58 11.27 12.34
N ARG A 132 -2.58 10.42 12.62
CA ARG A 132 -1.19 10.66 12.20
C ARG A 132 -0.98 10.13 10.78
N VAL A 133 -0.07 10.76 10.06
CA VAL A 133 0.39 10.35 8.75
C VAL A 133 1.88 10.07 8.79
N VAL A 134 2.27 8.97 8.17
CA VAL A 134 3.66 8.66 7.85
C VAL A 134 3.81 8.63 6.34
N ILE A 135 4.88 9.22 5.80
CA ILE A 135 5.22 9.11 4.38
C ILE A 135 6.64 8.55 4.27
N VAL A 136 6.81 7.50 3.47
CA VAL A 136 8.10 6.87 3.20
C VAL A 136 8.46 7.08 1.73
N GLN A 137 9.67 7.58 1.47
CA GLN A 137 10.25 7.66 0.14
C GLN A 137 11.04 6.38 -0.16
N HIS A 138 10.67 5.69 -1.24
CA HIS A 138 11.30 4.45 -1.70
C HIS A 138 12.26 4.68 -2.86
N ALA A 139 11.97 5.68 -3.70
CA ALA A 139 12.78 6.12 -4.83
C ALA A 139 12.57 7.61 -5.09
N ALA A 140 13.26 8.18 -6.09
CA ALA A 140 13.10 9.59 -6.46
C ALA A 140 11.63 9.94 -6.77
N ASP A 141 10.90 9.01 -7.36
CA ASP A 141 9.54 9.12 -7.90
C ASP A 141 8.60 8.03 -7.31
N LEU A 142 8.88 7.55 -6.10
CA LEU A 142 8.00 6.59 -5.43
C LEU A 142 7.91 6.86 -3.93
N PHE A 143 6.71 7.18 -3.49
CA PHE A 143 6.36 7.45 -2.10
C PHE A 143 5.17 6.58 -1.70
N SER A 144 5.16 6.12 -0.46
CA SER A 144 3.97 5.58 0.19
C SER A 144 3.52 6.51 1.31
N MET A 145 2.21 6.77 1.41
CA MET A 145 1.60 7.56 2.48
C MET A 145 0.64 6.66 3.26
N TYR A 146 0.73 6.70 4.58
CA TYR A 146 -0.05 5.89 5.52
C TYR A 146 -0.89 6.82 6.41
N GLY A 147 -2.21 6.77 6.28
CA GLY A 147 -3.16 7.60 7.02
C GLY A 147 -3.91 6.86 8.13
N HIS A 148 -4.62 7.64 8.95
CA HIS A 148 -5.45 7.14 10.06
C HIS A 148 -4.66 6.35 11.11
N LEU A 149 -3.42 6.76 11.38
CA LEU A 149 -2.58 6.16 12.40
C LEU A 149 -2.88 6.74 13.78
N VAL A 150 -2.59 5.97 14.82
CA VAL A 150 -2.52 6.45 16.21
C VAL A 150 -1.57 7.64 16.35
N VAL A 151 -1.81 8.48 17.36
CA VAL A 151 -0.99 9.68 17.57
C VAL A 151 0.48 9.33 17.81
N GLU A 152 0.80 8.33 18.62
CA GLU A 152 2.21 7.95 18.85
C GLU A 152 2.64 6.87 17.86
N VAL A 153 3.45 7.26 16.87
CA VAL A 153 4.08 6.34 15.91
C VAL A 153 5.53 6.04 16.31
N PRO A 154 6.04 4.83 16.06
CA PRO A 154 7.38 4.41 16.48
C PRO A 154 8.53 4.89 15.58
N VAL A 155 8.27 5.79 14.63
CA VAL A 155 9.23 6.23 13.61
C VAL A 155 9.37 7.76 13.58
N ASN A 156 10.51 8.25 13.12
CA ASN A 156 10.80 9.68 12.99
C ASN A 156 11.16 10.07 11.55
N GLU A 157 10.98 11.34 11.19
CA GLU A 157 11.50 11.88 9.93
C GLU A 157 13.03 11.69 9.82
N GLY A 158 13.50 11.28 8.65
CA GLY A 158 14.89 10.90 8.36
C GLY A 158 15.25 9.46 8.74
N GLU A 159 14.35 8.71 9.37
CA GLU A 159 14.57 7.31 9.73
C GLU A 159 14.52 6.40 8.50
N ARG A 160 15.43 5.42 8.44
CA ARG A 160 15.40 4.38 7.41
C ARG A 160 14.60 3.19 7.91
N VAL A 161 13.66 2.74 7.09
CA VAL A 161 12.82 1.57 7.35
C VAL A 161 13.08 0.49 6.31
N ALA A 162 12.98 -0.76 6.72
CA ALA A 162 12.92 -1.92 5.85
C ALA A 162 11.46 -2.26 5.50
N ARG A 163 11.27 -3.07 4.45
CA ARG A 163 9.96 -3.65 4.12
C ARG A 163 9.44 -4.46 5.32
N GLY A 164 8.23 -4.17 5.75
CA GLY A 164 7.57 -4.85 6.87
C GLY A 164 7.87 -4.23 8.24
N ASP A 165 8.73 -3.20 8.33
CA ASP A 165 8.92 -2.49 9.59
C ASP A 165 7.61 -1.79 9.99
N ARG A 166 7.30 -1.82 11.29
CA ARG A 166 6.07 -1.23 11.83
C ARG A 166 6.18 0.28 11.87
N LEU A 167 5.28 0.96 11.15
CA LEU A 167 5.16 2.42 11.08
C LEU A 167 4.13 2.98 12.07
N GLY A 168 3.31 2.12 12.67
CA GLY A 168 2.29 2.48 13.65
C GLY A 168 1.17 1.45 13.69
N SER A 169 0.00 1.88 14.15
CA SER A 169 -1.23 1.09 14.10
C SER A 169 -2.42 1.96 13.70
N VAL A 170 -3.45 1.34 13.13
CA VAL A 170 -4.72 1.99 12.79
C VAL A 170 -5.37 2.56 14.05
N MET A 171 -5.77 3.83 14.00
CA MET A 171 -6.41 4.50 15.13
C MET A 171 -7.85 4.03 15.36
N VAL A 172 -8.36 4.32 16.55
CA VAL A 172 -9.81 4.38 16.78
C VAL A 172 -10.30 5.77 16.37
N ARG A 173 -11.16 5.85 15.37
CA ARG A 173 -11.74 7.10 14.90
C ARG A 173 -12.82 7.61 15.86
N PRO A 174 -12.89 8.92 16.14
CA PRO A 174 -13.89 9.48 17.04
C PRO A 174 -15.25 9.75 16.38
N ASP A 175 -15.33 9.65 15.05
CA ASP A 175 -16.48 10.05 14.23
C ASP A 175 -17.48 8.91 13.97
N GLY A 176 -17.23 7.71 14.50
CA GLY A 176 -18.11 6.55 14.39
C GLY A 176 -18.07 5.84 13.03
N TYR A 177 -17.25 6.32 12.09
CA TYR A 177 -17.02 5.59 10.84
C TYR A 177 -16.08 4.40 11.06
N PRO A 178 -16.24 3.31 10.28
CA PRO A 178 -15.37 2.14 10.37
C PRO A 178 -13.87 2.50 10.27
N ASN A 179 -13.08 1.98 11.22
CA ASN A 179 -11.63 2.18 11.25
C ASN A 179 -10.99 1.48 10.03
N HIS A 180 -9.98 2.13 9.45
CA HIS A 180 -9.25 1.62 8.30
C HIS A 180 -7.84 2.21 8.24
N LEU A 181 -6.97 1.53 7.51
CA LEU A 181 -5.76 2.14 6.98
C LEU A 181 -6.08 2.80 5.64
N HIS A 182 -5.76 4.07 5.48
CA HIS A 182 -5.67 4.71 4.17
C HIS A 182 -4.22 4.61 3.67
N ILE A 183 -3.99 4.02 2.49
CA ILE A 183 -2.66 3.92 1.88
C ILE A 183 -2.66 4.55 0.50
N GLU A 184 -1.71 5.45 0.24
CA GLU A 184 -1.42 5.94 -1.11
C GLU A 184 -0.06 5.42 -1.57
N LEU A 185 0.05 5.08 -2.84
CA LEU A 185 1.33 5.02 -3.56
C LEU A 185 1.31 6.15 -4.59
N ARG A 186 2.38 6.93 -4.68
CA ARG A 186 2.40 8.12 -5.55
C ARG A 186 3.80 8.49 -6.00
N THR A 187 3.86 9.24 -7.09
CA THR A 187 5.10 9.67 -7.74
C THR A 187 5.66 10.99 -7.21
N PHE A 188 4.99 11.59 -6.23
CA PHE A 188 5.33 12.90 -5.69
C PHE A 188 5.27 12.93 -4.17
N LEU A 189 6.16 13.74 -3.58
CA LEU A 189 5.97 14.22 -2.21
C LEU A 189 5.02 15.42 -2.20
N THR A 190 5.28 16.38 -3.10
CA THR A 190 4.41 17.51 -3.38
C THR A 190 4.34 17.80 -4.87
N THR A 191 3.19 18.25 -5.36
CA THR A 191 3.08 18.94 -6.66
C THR A 191 2.30 20.25 -6.49
N PRO A 192 2.57 21.28 -7.31
CA PRO A 192 1.84 22.55 -7.20
C PRO A 192 0.32 22.37 -7.24
N GLU A 193 -0.17 21.47 -8.09
CA GLU A 193 -1.60 21.31 -8.36
C GLU A 193 -2.34 20.46 -7.34
N VAL A 194 -1.66 19.50 -6.69
CA VAL A 194 -2.30 18.58 -5.74
C VAL A 194 -2.22 19.12 -4.32
N ASN A 195 -1.02 19.37 -3.81
CA ASN A 195 -0.78 19.65 -2.39
C ASN A 195 0.34 20.65 -2.09
N GLY A 196 0.88 21.31 -3.12
CA GLY A 196 1.93 22.33 -3.01
C GLY A 196 1.37 23.73 -2.79
N ALA A 197 2.08 24.74 -3.27
CA ALA A 197 1.80 26.15 -2.97
C ALA A 197 0.49 26.70 -3.59
N THR A 198 0.00 26.11 -4.68
CA THR A 198 -1.17 26.60 -5.43
C THR A 198 -2.07 25.45 -5.86
N PRO A 199 -2.65 24.70 -4.89
CA PRO A 199 -3.45 23.53 -5.22
C PRO A 199 -4.69 23.94 -6.02
N ARG A 200 -5.02 23.14 -7.03
CA ARG A 200 -6.13 23.42 -7.96
C ARG A 200 -7.48 23.37 -7.24
N TYR A 201 -7.59 22.49 -6.25
CA TYR A 201 -8.80 22.29 -5.45
C TYR A 201 -8.49 22.47 -3.95
N PRO A 202 -9.43 23.02 -3.17
CA PRO A 202 -9.24 23.18 -1.74
C PRO A 202 -9.34 21.84 -1.00
N PHE A 203 -8.57 21.69 0.08
CA PHE A 203 -8.62 20.54 0.98
C PHE A 203 -8.27 20.95 2.41
N ALA A 204 -8.53 20.07 3.37
CA ALA A 204 -8.59 20.42 4.80
C ALA A 204 -7.30 21.05 5.35
N CYS A 205 -6.13 20.55 4.96
CA CYS A 205 -4.85 21.05 5.46
C CYS A 205 -4.25 22.21 4.65
N GLY A 206 -4.82 22.55 3.50
CA GLY A 206 -4.41 23.69 2.69
C GLY A 206 -3.04 23.54 2.01
N PRO A 207 -2.52 24.63 1.41
CA PRO A 207 -1.29 24.60 0.63
C PRO A 207 -0.06 24.09 1.39
N ASP A 208 0.88 23.49 0.67
CA ASP A 208 2.16 22.96 1.16
C ASP A 208 2.00 21.89 2.28
N CYS A 209 0.88 21.18 2.26
CA CYS A 209 0.59 20.08 3.17
C CYS A 209 1.02 18.74 2.56
N LEU A 210 2.06 18.13 3.13
CA LEU A 210 2.66 16.90 2.59
C LEU A 210 1.65 15.72 2.45
N PRO A 211 0.75 15.44 3.42
CA PRO A 211 -0.30 14.45 3.22
C PRO A 211 -1.14 14.70 1.96
N GLY A 212 -1.53 15.96 1.70
CA GLY A 212 -2.38 16.31 0.58
C GLY A 212 -3.86 15.98 0.81
N PRO A 213 -4.67 15.97 -0.26
CA PRO A 213 -6.12 15.80 -0.15
C PRO A 213 -6.57 14.36 0.06
N GLY A 214 -5.78 13.35 -0.37
CA GLY A 214 -6.16 11.93 -0.39
C GLY A 214 -7.36 11.55 -1.26
N TYR A 215 -7.86 12.52 -2.02
CA TYR A 215 -8.98 12.41 -2.93
C TYR A 215 -8.78 13.35 -4.12
N TRP A 216 -9.41 13.03 -5.25
CA TRP A 216 -9.34 13.86 -6.45
C TRP A 216 -10.74 14.07 -7.04
N PRO A 217 -11.17 15.31 -7.37
CA PRO A 217 -12.51 15.54 -7.89
C PRO A 217 -12.80 14.76 -9.16
N ILE A 218 -13.99 14.15 -9.27
CA ILE A 218 -14.41 13.45 -10.50
C ILE A 218 -14.55 14.39 -11.68
N GLU A 219 -14.93 15.65 -11.42
CA GLU A 219 -15.05 16.69 -12.44
C GLU A 219 -13.70 17.22 -12.95
N ALA A 220 -12.58 16.82 -12.35
CA ALA A 220 -11.26 17.16 -12.85
C ALA A 220 -11.01 16.47 -14.21
N PRO A 221 -10.29 17.13 -15.14
CA PRO A 221 -10.04 16.54 -16.45
C PRO A 221 -9.10 15.32 -16.40
N GLU A 222 -8.28 15.20 -15.37
CA GLU A 222 -7.38 14.07 -15.14
C GLU A 222 -7.94 13.13 -14.06
N SER A 223 -7.70 11.81 -14.22
CA SER A 223 -7.90 10.83 -13.16
C SER A 223 -6.83 10.97 -12.05
N PRO A 224 -6.98 10.33 -10.88
CA PRO A 224 -5.92 10.30 -9.87
C PRO A 224 -4.57 9.83 -10.44
N ALA A 225 -4.61 8.84 -11.34
CA ALA A 225 -3.43 8.36 -12.05
C ALA A 225 -2.77 9.43 -12.93
N GLY A 226 -3.59 10.25 -13.60
CA GLY A 226 -3.13 11.35 -14.45
C GLY A 226 -2.36 12.44 -13.71
N VAL A 227 -2.55 12.58 -12.39
CA VAL A 227 -1.84 13.57 -11.56
C VAL A 227 -0.81 12.92 -10.61
N GLY A 228 -0.55 11.63 -10.76
CA GLY A 228 0.61 10.96 -10.18
C GLY A 228 0.36 10.05 -8.97
N TRP A 229 -0.90 9.84 -8.56
CA TRP A 229 -1.22 8.72 -7.66
C TRP A 229 -1.21 7.40 -8.42
N LEU A 230 -0.98 6.30 -7.72
CA LEU A 230 -0.81 4.97 -8.27
C LEU A 230 -1.74 3.98 -7.55
N ASN A 231 -2.14 2.92 -8.24
CA ASN A 231 -2.87 1.81 -7.64
C ASN A 231 -1.92 1.02 -6.70
N PRO A 232 -2.11 1.06 -5.36
CA PRO A 232 -1.20 0.44 -4.41
C PRO A 232 -1.05 -1.07 -4.63
N THR A 233 -2.15 -1.80 -4.85
CA THR A 233 -2.11 -3.25 -5.10
C THR A 233 -1.30 -3.58 -6.35
N HIS A 234 -1.46 -2.84 -7.44
CA HIS A 234 -0.66 -3.04 -8.65
C HIS A 234 0.82 -2.74 -8.41
N VAL A 235 1.15 -1.60 -7.78
CA VAL A 235 2.54 -1.22 -7.47
C VAL A 235 3.22 -2.29 -6.63
N ILE A 236 2.58 -2.72 -5.53
CA ILE A 236 3.10 -3.75 -4.63
C ILE A 236 3.38 -5.00 -5.45
N ASN A 237 2.38 -5.56 -6.15
CA ASN A 237 2.51 -6.85 -6.80
C ASN A 237 3.47 -6.89 -7.99
N ARG A 238 3.60 -5.80 -8.74
CA ARG A 238 4.61 -5.67 -9.79
C ARG A 238 6.04 -5.63 -9.24
N ARG A 239 6.19 -5.20 -7.98
CA ARG A 239 7.49 -4.93 -7.35
C ARG A 239 7.83 -5.87 -6.19
N ILE A 240 6.96 -6.84 -5.83
CA ILE A 240 7.22 -7.83 -4.76
C ILE A 240 8.59 -8.46 -4.94
N TYR A 241 8.91 -8.92 -6.15
CA TYR A 241 10.22 -9.48 -6.44
C TYR A 241 11.02 -8.55 -7.35
N PRO A 242 12.30 -8.29 -7.05
CA PRO A 242 13.16 -7.49 -7.90
C PRO A 242 13.12 -7.93 -9.36
N ALA A 243 13.04 -6.97 -10.28
CA ALA A 243 12.91 -7.19 -11.73
C ALA A 243 11.69 -8.04 -12.16
N GLY A 244 10.68 -8.22 -11.30
CA GLY A 244 9.49 -9.03 -11.59
C GLY A 244 9.75 -10.53 -11.65
N VAL A 245 10.92 -11.00 -11.20
CA VAL A 245 11.32 -12.41 -11.29
C VAL A 245 10.90 -13.14 -10.02
N VAL A 246 9.86 -13.98 -10.12
CA VAL A 246 9.43 -14.85 -9.02
C VAL A 246 10.51 -15.90 -8.71
N PRO A 247 11.08 -15.93 -7.49
CA PRO A 247 12.13 -16.87 -7.13
C PRO A 247 11.58 -18.29 -6.92
N PRO A 248 12.43 -19.33 -7.06
CA PRO A 248 12.08 -20.68 -6.63
C PRO A 248 11.68 -20.68 -5.15
N GLY A 249 10.58 -21.39 -4.83
CA GLY A 249 10.06 -21.47 -3.45
C GLY A 249 9.13 -20.32 -3.05
N ALA A 250 8.89 -19.33 -3.92
CA ALA A 250 7.80 -18.37 -3.71
C ALA A 250 6.45 -19.09 -3.65
N GLU A 251 5.58 -18.62 -2.77
CA GLU A 251 4.26 -19.18 -2.54
C GLU A 251 3.21 -18.06 -2.48
N VAL A 252 1.97 -18.43 -2.75
CA VAL A 252 0.78 -17.63 -2.41
C VAL A 252 -0.11 -18.45 -1.49
N VAL A 253 -0.88 -17.79 -0.63
CA VAL A 253 -1.83 -18.40 0.29
C VAL A 253 -3.25 -17.99 -0.06
N ALA A 254 -4.18 -18.93 -0.07
CA ALA A 254 -5.60 -18.66 -0.21
C ALA A 254 -6.14 -17.97 1.04
N THR A 255 -6.92 -16.91 0.84
CA THR A 255 -7.54 -16.14 1.92
C THR A 255 -8.79 -16.81 2.46
N GLY A 256 -9.47 -17.60 1.63
CA GLY A 256 -10.79 -18.16 1.92
C GLY A 256 -11.95 -17.22 1.63
N THR A 257 -11.71 -16.07 0.97
CA THR A 257 -12.77 -15.13 0.57
C THR A 257 -13.76 -15.79 -0.40
N VAL A 258 -13.27 -16.68 -1.27
CA VAL A 258 -14.08 -17.54 -2.13
C VAL A 258 -13.69 -19.00 -1.92
N ALA A 259 -14.64 -19.93 -2.06
CA ALA A 259 -14.38 -21.35 -1.84
C ALA A 259 -13.51 -21.97 -2.96
N SER A 260 -13.64 -21.47 -4.19
CA SER A 260 -12.88 -21.93 -5.34
C SER A 260 -12.76 -20.84 -6.40
N ALA A 261 -11.82 -21.00 -7.33
CA ALA A 261 -11.62 -20.07 -8.44
C ALA A 261 -11.29 -20.80 -9.75
N PRO A 262 -11.70 -20.26 -10.91
CA PRO A 262 -11.34 -20.83 -12.20
C PRO A 262 -9.83 -20.75 -12.44
N ILE A 263 -9.28 -21.80 -13.03
CA ILE A 263 -7.90 -21.85 -13.51
C ILE A 263 -7.91 -21.57 -15.02
N TRP A 264 -7.02 -20.69 -15.48
CA TRP A 264 -6.90 -20.31 -16.88
C TRP A 264 -5.50 -20.55 -17.47
N SER A 265 -5.42 -20.73 -18.79
CA SER A 265 -4.14 -20.89 -19.51
C SER A 265 -3.33 -19.60 -19.61
N ALA A 266 -4.02 -18.47 -19.62
CA ALA A 266 -3.54 -17.10 -19.49
C ALA A 266 -4.60 -16.31 -18.69
N PRO A 267 -4.27 -15.15 -18.11
CA PRO A 267 -5.26 -14.28 -17.45
C PRO A 267 -6.52 -14.10 -18.30
N GLU A 268 -7.69 -14.19 -17.68
CA GLU A 268 -8.97 -14.07 -18.38
C GLU A 268 -9.06 -12.74 -19.13
N GLY A 269 -9.66 -12.75 -20.33
CA GLY A 269 -9.67 -11.61 -21.25
C GLY A 269 -8.45 -11.51 -22.16
N THR A 270 -7.36 -12.25 -21.90
CA THR A 270 -6.24 -12.38 -22.84
C THR A 270 -6.68 -13.14 -24.10
N ALA A 271 -6.27 -12.69 -25.28
CA ALA A 271 -6.59 -13.36 -26.54
C ALA A 271 -6.12 -14.84 -26.53
N GLY A 272 -7.06 -15.76 -26.68
CA GLY A 272 -6.79 -17.21 -26.65
C GLY A 272 -6.71 -17.82 -25.25
N ALA A 273 -7.04 -17.08 -24.19
CA ALA A 273 -7.19 -17.64 -22.86
C ALA A 273 -8.33 -18.68 -22.83
N THR A 274 -8.07 -19.82 -22.22
CA THR A 274 -9.03 -20.93 -22.08
C THR A 274 -9.08 -21.38 -20.63
N ARG A 275 -10.29 -21.65 -20.13
CA ARG A 275 -10.48 -22.23 -18.81
C ARG A 275 -9.94 -23.66 -18.80
N LEU A 276 -9.03 -23.94 -17.87
CA LEU A 276 -8.38 -25.23 -17.67
C LEU A 276 -9.08 -26.08 -16.61
N GLY A 277 -9.76 -25.44 -15.67
CA GLY A 277 -10.45 -26.11 -14.57
C GLY A 277 -10.83 -25.16 -13.45
N GLU A 278 -10.74 -25.67 -12.22
CA GLU A 278 -11.06 -24.96 -10.99
C GLU A 278 -10.13 -25.43 -9.86
N VAL A 279 -9.78 -24.53 -8.94
CA VAL A 279 -8.96 -24.82 -7.76
C VAL A 279 -9.74 -24.45 -6.49
N SER A 280 -9.67 -25.30 -5.46
CA SER A 280 -10.19 -24.97 -4.13
C SER A 280 -9.29 -23.91 -3.48
N LEU A 281 -9.90 -22.87 -2.91
CA LEU A 281 -9.22 -21.77 -2.23
C LEU A 281 -9.57 -21.75 -0.74
N GLU A 282 -9.50 -22.91 -0.10
CA GLU A 282 -9.63 -23.02 1.36
C GLU A 282 -8.59 -22.15 2.08
N SER A 283 -9.03 -21.41 3.10
CA SER A 283 -8.20 -20.46 3.83
C SER A 283 -6.92 -21.12 4.38
N GLY A 284 -5.77 -20.51 4.13
CA GLY A 284 -4.47 -21.00 4.59
C GLY A 284 -3.79 -22.02 3.66
N VAL A 285 -4.49 -22.54 2.65
CA VAL A 285 -3.86 -23.42 1.65
C VAL A 285 -2.84 -22.62 0.83
N ARG A 286 -1.65 -23.19 0.65
CA ARG A 286 -0.54 -22.57 -0.07
C ARG A 286 -0.32 -23.20 -1.43
N PHE A 287 0.03 -22.38 -2.40
CA PHE A 287 0.37 -22.79 -3.76
C PHE A 287 1.73 -22.23 -4.17
N PRO A 288 2.61 -23.05 -4.79
CA PRO A 288 3.84 -22.54 -5.37
C PRO A 288 3.55 -21.50 -6.45
N LEU A 289 4.12 -20.30 -6.30
CA LEU A 289 3.99 -19.19 -7.25
C LEU A 289 5.03 -19.32 -8.36
N ARG A 290 4.65 -19.00 -9.59
CA ARG A 290 5.53 -19.08 -10.78
C ARG A 290 5.60 -17.80 -11.58
N ALA A 291 4.53 -17.01 -11.58
CA ALA A 291 4.50 -15.70 -12.21
C ALA A 291 3.40 -14.85 -11.58
N ILE A 292 3.58 -13.53 -11.65
CA ILE A 292 2.59 -12.53 -11.30
C ILE A 292 2.29 -11.75 -12.57
N ASP A 293 1.01 -11.55 -12.85
CA ASP A 293 0.56 -10.58 -13.84
C ASP A 293 -0.33 -9.56 -13.13
N ALA A 294 0.12 -8.30 -13.11
CA ALA A 294 -0.50 -7.23 -12.38
C ALA A 294 -0.68 -6.03 -13.32
N GLY A 295 -1.81 -5.33 -13.21
CA GLY A 295 -2.21 -4.22 -14.06
C GLY A 295 -1.22 -3.05 -14.03
N ALA A 296 -1.48 -2.02 -14.82
CA ALA A 296 -0.65 -0.82 -14.82
C ALA A 296 -0.63 -0.16 -13.42
N GLU A 297 0.51 0.40 -13.00
CA GLU A 297 0.61 1.12 -11.72
C GLU A 297 -0.22 2.41 -11.71
N ALA A 298 -0.40 3.03 -12.88
CA ALA A 298 -1.20 4.22 -13.10
C ALA A 298 -2.28 3.92 -14.17
N PRO A 299 -3.31 3.12 -13.82
CA PRO A 299 -4.38 2.81 -14.78
C PRO A 299 -5.16 4.09 -15.11
N PRO A 300 -5.43 4.39 -16.39
CA PRO A 300 -6.22 5.57 -16.75
C PRO A 300 -7.72 5.39 -16.44
N GLU A 301 -8.20 4.15 -16.40
CA GLU A 301 -9.57 3.80 -16.03
C GLU A 301 -9.83 3.95 -14.52
N THR A 302 -11.10 4.10 -14.17
CA THR A 302 -11.63 4.18 -12.80
C THR A 302 -12.52 2.97 -12.53
N SER A 303 -12.87 2.69 -11.27
CA SER A 303 -13.56 1.47 -10.76
C SER A 303 -12.62 0.39 -10.21
N ALA A 304 -13.13 -0.40 -9.27
CA ALA A 304 -12.49 -1.62 -8.81
C ALA A 304 -12.35 -2.67 -9.93
N ASP A 305 -13.16 -2.58 -11.01
CA ASP A 305 -13.00 -3.46 -12.20
C ASP A 305 -11.65 -3.32 -12.90
N THR A 306 -10.92 -2.24 -12.63
CA THR A 306 -9.57 -2.03 -13.15
C THR A 306 -8.51 -2.86 -12.43
N TYR A 307 -8.86 -3.50 -11.30
CA TYR A 307 -7.95 -4.36 -10.56
C TYR A 307 -7.66 -5.62 -11.36
N HIS A 308 -6.45 -5.66 -11.90
CA HIS A 308 -5.92 -6.81 -12.63
C HIS A 308 -4.78 -7.39 -11.81
N LEU A 309 -5.05 -8.50 -11.12
CA LEU A 309 -4.02 -9.24 -10.42
C LEU A 309 -4.25 -10.73 -10.57
N TRP A 310 -3.29 -11.40 -11.19
CA TRP A 310 -3.31 -12.82 -11.47
C TRP A 310 -2.02 -13.47 -11.00
N TYR A 311 -2.15 -14.64 -10.39
CA TYR A 311 -1.02 -15.47 -10.02
C TYR A 311 -1.01 -16.75 -10.84
N ARG A 312 0.13 -17.05 -11.42
CA ARG A 312 0.38 -18.35 -12.02
C ARG A 312 0.89 -19.29 -10.95
N ILE A 313 0.08 -20.28 -10.61
CA ILE A 313 0.35 -21.23 -9.53
C ILE A 313 0.59 -22.64 -10.04
N VAL A 314 1.24 -23.47 -9.22
CA VAL A 314 1.16 -24.92 -9.36
C VAL A 314 -0.06 -25.42 -8.60
N THR A 315 -1.00 -26.05 -9.30
CA THR A 315 -2.23 -26.60 -8.73
C THR A 315 -1.95 -27.93 -8.01
N PRO A 316 -2.87 -28.42 -7.15
CA PRO A 316 -2.65 -29.65 -6.36
C PRO A 316 -2.37 -30.91 -7.19
N ASP A 317 -2.85 -30.96 -8.43
CA ASP A 317 -2.60 -32.02 -9.42
C ASP A 317 -1.27 -31.85 -10.18
N GLY A 318 -0.47 -30.83 -9.84
CA GLY A 318 0.85 -30.56 -10.42
C GLY A 318 0.83 -29.74 -11.71
N ASN A 319 -0.33 -29.29 -12.17
CA ASN A 319 -0.47 -28.48 -13.37
C ASN A 319 -0.16 -26.99 -13.10
N LEU A 320 0.05 -26.23 -14.17
CA LEU A 320 0.23 -24.77 -14.11
C LEU A 320 -1.01 -24.07 -14.63
N GLY A 321 -1.43 -23.02 -13.94
CA GLY A 321 -2.48 -22.15 -14.44
C GLY A 321 -2.57 -20.83 -13.70
N TRP A 322 -3.29 -19.90 -14.30
CA TRP A 322 -3.52 -18.56 -13.79
C TRP A 322 -4.82 -18.52 -12.99
N VAL A 323 -4.75 -17.92 -11.81
CA VAL A 323 -5.89 -17.71 -10.92
C VAL A 323 -5.94 -16.22 -10.57
N GLN A 324 -7.12 -15.61 -10.68
CA GLN A 324 -7.32 -14.22 -10.33
C GLN A 324 -7.21 -14.06 -8.80
N ALA A 325 -6.39 -13.12 -8.37
CA ALA A 325 -6.04 -12.89 -6.97
C ALA A 325 -6.72 -11.66 -6.36
N ALA A 326 -7.18 -10.72 -7.19
CA ALA A 326 -7.99 -9.57 -6.80
C ALA A 326 -9.28 -9.56 -7.64
N ILE A 327 -10.43 -9.64 -6.97
CA ILE A 327 -11.75 -9.73 -7.60
C ILE A 327 -12.57 -8.49 -7.21
N PRO A 328 -13.08 -7.73 -8.17
CA PRO A 328 -14.02 -6.64 -7.90
C PRO A 328 -15.33 -7.18 -7.31
N SER A 329 -15.89 -6.49 -6.32
CA SER A 329 -17.14 -6.87 -5.66
C SER A 329 -18.17 -5.75 -5.77
N SER A 330 -19.36 -6.08 -6.27
CA SER A 330 -20.48 -5.14 -6.43
C SER A 330 -21.29 -4.94 -5.15
N ALA A 331 -20.78 -5.40 -4.00
CA ALA A 331 -21.44 -5.19 -2.70
C ALA A 331 -21.55 -3.69 -2.36
N GLU A 332 -20.61 -2.89 -2.85
CA GLU A 332 -20.69 -1.42 -2.89
C GLU A 332 -20.30 -0.94 -4.28
N THR A 333 -20.93 0.16 -4.69
CA THR A 333 -20.76 0.74 -6.03
C THR A 333 -20.64 2.26 -5.97
N GLY A 334 -19.98 2.83 -6.98
CA GLY A 334 -20.00 4.26 -7.24
C GLY A 334 -21.36 4.73 -7.75
N SER A 335 -21.52 6.04 -7.94
CA SER A 335 -22.74 6.62 -8.53
C SER A 335 -22.99 6.19 -9.98
N ASP A 336 -21.95 5.70 -10.67
CA ASP A 336 -21.98 5.09 -12.00
C ASP A 336 -22.40 3.61 -12.00
N GLY A 337 -22.63 3.02 -10.81
CA GLY A 337 -22.98 1.62 -10.63
C GLY A 337 -21.81 0.64 -10.72
N GLN A 338 -20.58 1.14 -10.86
CA GLN A 338 -19.37 0.32 -10.95
C GLN A 338 -18.88 -0.14 -9.57
N PRO A 339 -18.29 -1.34 -9.43
CA PRO A 339 -17.75 -1.85 -8.18
C PRO A 339 -16.73 -0.91 -7.51
N ALA A 340 -16.82 -0.79 -6.18
CA ALA A 340 -15.87 -0.01 -5.36
C ALA A 340 -14.93 -0.89 -4.51
N ILE A 341 -15.33 -2.13 -4.24
CA ILE A 341 -14.64 -3.07 -3.35
C ILE A 341 -13.76 -4.01 -4.15
N VAL A 342 -12.60 -4.34 -3.57
CA VAL A 342 -11.70 -5.39 -4.07
C VAL A 342 -11.58 -6.48 -3.02
N GLU A 343 -11.84 -7.71 -3.43
CA GLU A 343 -11.68 -8.92 -2.62
C GLU A 343 -10.39 -9.63 -3.02
N LEU A 344 -9.46 -9.80 -2.06
CA LEU A 344 -8.25 -10.57 -2.29
C LEU A 344 -8.51 -12.05 -2.02
N THR A 345 -8.29 -12.90 -3.02
CA THR A 345 -8.49 -14.36 -2.94
C THR A 345 -7.18 -15.11 -2.67
N LEU A 346 -6.06 -14.52 -3.08
CA LEU A 346 -4.71 -15.03 -2.89
C LEU A 346 -3.78 -13.91 -2.42
N LEU A 347 -2.91 -14.22 -1.45
CA LEU A 347 -1.89 -13.30 -0.95
C LEU A 347 -0.48 -13.88 -1.16
N PRO A 348 0.52 -13.07 -1.52
CA PRO A 348 1.90 -13.51 -1.65
C PRO A 348 2.51 -13.77 -0.26
N VAL A 349 3.16 -14.92 -0.08
CA VAL A 349 3.87 -15.27 1.16
C VAL A 349 5.21 -14.52 1.16
N VAL A 350 5.33 -13.47 1.97
CA VAL A 350 6.47 -12.53 1.95
C VAL A 350 7.07 -12.22 3.32
#